data_AF-A0AAD6SBG2-F1
#
_entry.id   AF-A0AAD6SBG2-F1
#
_cell.length_a   1.000
_cell.length_b   1.000
_cell.length_c   1.000
_cell.angle_alpha   90.00
_cell.angle_beta   90.00
_cell.angle_gamma   90.00
#
_symmetry.space_group_name_H-M   'P 1'
#
loop_
_entity.id
_entity.type
_entity.pdbx_description
1 polymer ?
#
loop_
_entity_poly.entity_id
_entity_poly.type
_entity_poly.pdbx_seq_one_letter_code
_entity_poly.pdbx_strand_id
1 'polypeptide(L)'
;MWLNPAAAYITASQRRAHAESRRCCGLTKKYALCNNNPGGNYRYCWRHGGQAAHANVGAAPGAEAPQRAVVRERMREFERMQRESEGRSQDTHDQWAREEQRRREEAHARAEREEEERQRAREEQQQQEQRARQEEERAQQEEERAQRERFHRENDWQWSYQRQRPPPRNPGQGARQAEEERERQQEQARREQEQARRAEAERQRRQATEDQDPQFRARCLQRYLDKCEIFDKTVFSSRSPNNFSLIPWPVILRVEGTVSPGDITPENVRLFFDSTALRRFKTEREIKVILKNTARRFHPDRFSPNRPVVGSIHDLEARRAVTEAVDVVIKTVNVCRGV
;
A
#
# COMPACT_ATOMS: atom_id res chain seq x y z
N MET A 1 18.93 19.47 10.87
CA MET A 1 18.11 19.33 12.09
C MET A 1 18.04 17.85 12.43
N TRP A 2 18.73 17.41 13.49
CA TRP A 2 18.64 16.03 13.98
C TRP A 2 17.78 16.04 15.24
N LEU A 3 16.70 15.27 15.25
CA LEU A 3 15.84 15.09 16.42
C LEU A 3 16.41 13.98 17.31
N ASN A 4 16.38 14.25 18.61
CA ASN A 4 16.95 13.47 19.70
C ASN A 4 15.80 12.74 20.42
N PRO A 5 15.76 11.40 20.51
CA PRO A 5 14.73 10.70 21.27
C PRO A 5 15.25 10.31 22.65
N ALA A 6 15.04 11.17 23.65
CA ALA A 6 15.22 10.82 25.05
C ALA A 6 13.99 10.05 25.56
N ALA A 7 13.97 8.74 25.34
CA ALA A 7 13.03 7.85 26.01
C ALA A 7 13.51 7.57 27.44
N ALA A 8 12.81 8.13 28.44
CA ALA A 8 13.05 7.87 29.85
C ALA A 8 12.67 6.42 30.19
N TYR A 9 13.66 5.57 30.44
CA TYR A 9 13.46 4.22 30.96
C TYR A 9 13.12 4.27 32.45
N ILE A 10 11.87 3.95 32.79
CA ILE A 10 11.48 3.64 34.17
C ILE A 10 12.12 2.30 34.55
N THR A 11 13.06 2.35 35.49
CA THR A 11 13.81 1.18 35.96
C THR A 11 12.91 0.23 36.74
N ALA A 12 13.22 -1.07 36.70
CA ALA A 12 12.46 -2.11 37.39
C ALA A 12 12.39 -1.91 38.92
N SER A 13 13.35 -1.16 39.50
CA SER A 13 13.34 -0.79 40.92
C SER A 13 12.25 0.23 41.27
N GLN A 14 11.97 1.19 40.39
CA GLN A 14 10.89 2.17 40.58
C GLN A 14 9.49 1.52 40.51
N ARG A 15 9.33 0.43 39.75
CA ARG A 15 8.06 -0.33 39.72
C ARG A 15 7.81 -1.12 41.02
N ARG A 16 8.85 -1.54 41.75
CA ARG A 16 8.68 -2.24 43.05
C ARG A 16 8.29 -1.27 44.17
N ALA A 17 8.88 -0.08 44.22
CA ALA A 17 8.53 0.92 45.23
C ALA A 17 7.06 1.38 45.14
N HIS A 18 6.49 1.42 43.92
CA HIS A 18 5.08 1.78 43.72
C HIS A 18 4.08 0.66 44.10
N ALA A 19 4.53 -0.60 44.14
CA ALA A 19 3.70 -1.74 44.51
C ALA A 19 3.63 -1.96 46.04
N GLU A 20 4.65 -1.54 46.79
CA GLU A 20 4.70 -1.70 48.25
C GLU A 20 3.94 -0.60 49.01
N SER A 21 3.80 0.60 48.44
CA SER A 21 3.00 1.69 49.02
C SER A 21 1.48 1.41 49.07
N ARG A 22 0.99 0.41 48.32
CA ARG A 22 -0.44 0.05 48.27
C ARG A 22 -0.90 -0.96 49.34
N ARG A 23 -0.03 -1.38 50.26
CA ARG A 23 -0.38 -2.40 51.29
C ARG A 23 -0.87 -1.84 52.64
N CYS A 24 -0.96 -0.52 52.81
CA CYS A 24 -1.39 0.09 54.08
C CYS A 24 -2.70 0.87 53.98
N CYS A 25 -3.79 0.24 53.53
CA CYS A 25 -5.16 0.59 53.93
C CYS A 25 -6.18 -0.33 53.24
N GLY A 26 -6.76 -1.25 54.00
CA GLY A 26 -7.97 -1.98 53.62
C GLY A 26 -9.20 -1.08 53.62
N LEU A 27 -9.23 -0.09 52.72
CA LEU A 27 -10.38 0.79 52.48
C LEU A 27 -11.19 0.24 51.30
N THR A 28 -12.05 -0.74 51.58
CA THR A 28 -13.19 -1.01 50.71
C THR A 28 -14.15 0.18 50.79
N LYS A 29 -14.53 0.71 49.62
CA LYS A 29 -15.20 1.99 49.33
C LYS A 29 -16.51 2.35 50.08
N LYS A 30 -16.90 1.73 51.20
CA LYS A 30 -18.21 2.00 51.83
C LYS A 30 -18.30 2.10 53.36
N TYR A 31 -17.22 1.97 54.14
CA TYR A 31 -17.35 2.07 55.60
C TYR A 31 -16.25 2.92 56.23
N ALA A 32 -16.67 3.93 57.01
CA ALA A 32 -15.80 4.64 57.94
C ALA A 32 -15.63 3.79 59.20
N LEU A 33 -14.41 3.38 59.51
CA LEU A 33 -14.09 2.78 60.81
C LEU A 33 -13.93 3.92 61.82
N CYS A 34 -14.92 4.06 62.71
CA CYS A 34 -14.82 4.88 63.90
C CYS A 34 -14.02 4.09 64.94
N ASN A 35 -12.81 4.55 65.29
CA ASN A 35 -12.13 4.01 66.46
C ASN A 35 -12.79 4.62 67.71
N ASN A 36 -13.53 3.81 68.45
CA ASN A 36 -14.28 4.25 69.63
C ASN A 36 -13.32 4.46 70.81
N ASN A 37 -13.14 5.72 71.21
CA ASN A 37 -12.58 6.07 72.51
C ASN A 37 -13.70 6.78 73.30
N PRO A 38 -14.15 6.25 74.46
CA PRO A 38 -15.42 6.64 75.09
C PRO A 38 -15.44 8.02 75.80
N GLY A 39 -14.64 9.01 75.36
CA GLY A 39 -14.63 10.32 76.00
C GLY A 39 -13.80 11.38 75.29
N GLY A 40 -13.90 11.50 73.96
CA GLY A 40 -13.10 12.46 73.20
C GLY A 40 -13.86 13.10 72.04
N ASN A 41 -13.40 14.30 71.65
CA ASN A 41 -13.87 15.02 70.46
C ASN A 41 -13.79 14.13 69.21
N TYR A 42 -14.93 13.90 68.57
CA TYR A 42 -15.00 13.10 67.36
C TYR A 42 -14.67 13.96 66.15
N ARG A 43 -13.57 13.64 65.47
CA ARG A 43 -13.21 14.23 64.18
C ARG A 43 -13.64 13.27 63.08
N TYR A 44 -14.70 13.63 62.38
CA TYR A 44 -15.14 12.88 61.21
C TYR A 44 -14.34 13.37 60.00
N CYS A 45 -13.57 12.46 59.40
CA CYS A 45 -12.85 12.69 58.16
C CYS A 45 -13.54 11.90 57.05
N TRP A 46 -14.01 12.60 56.01
CA TRP A 46 -14.43 11.95 54.77
C TRP A 46 -13.48 12.35 53.63
N ARG A 47 -13.15 11.39 52.79
CA ARG A 47 -12.29 11.57 51.60
C ARG A 47 -13.00 11.03 50.37
N HIS A 48 -13.12 11.87 49.35
CA HIS A 48 -13.61 11.47 48.03
C HIS A 48 -12.79 12.20 46.95
N GLY A 49 -12.29 11.47 45.95
CA GLY A 49 -11.65 12.08 44.77
C GLY A 49 -10.42 12.98 45.00
N GLY A 50 -9.67 12.81 46.09
CA GLY A 50 -8.45 13.58 46.37
C GLY A 50 -8.63 14.79 47.30
N GLN A 51 -9.87 15.17 47.63
CA GLN A 51 -10.16 16.21 48.63
C GLN A 51 -10.55 15.58 49.97
N ALA A 52 -10.11 16.20 51.08
CA ALA A 52 -10.46 15.82 52.44
C ALA A 52 -11.15 16.99 53.13
N ALA A 53 -12.32 16.75 53.71
CA ALA A 53 -13.01 17.73 54.54
C ALA A 53 -13.12 17.19 55.97
N HIS A 54 -13.02 18.12 56.93
CA HIS A 54 -12.99 17.82 58.35
C HIS A 54 -14.15 18.53 59.04
N ALA A 55 -15.01 17.78 59.73
CA ALA A 55 -15.99 18.35 60.64
C ALA A 55 -15.61 17.94 62.08
N ASN A 56 -15.33 18.94 62.91
CA ASN A 56 -15.17 18.74 64.35
C ASN A 56 -16.55 18.92 64.99
N VAL A 57 -17.12 17.86 65.54
CA VAL A 57 -18.37 17.94 66.30
C VAL A 57 -18.04 17.62 67.75
N GLY A 58 -18.00 18.65 68.59
CA GLY A 58 -17.85 18.49 70.03
C GLY A 58 -19.17 17.99 70.62
N ALA A 59 -19.25 16.71 70.97
CA ALA A 59 -20.41 16.13 71.64
C ALA A 59 -20.10 15.96 73.13
N ALA A 60 -20.73 16.76 73.97
CA ALA A 60 -20.69 16.56 75.42
C ALA A 60 -21.50 15.30 75.79
N PRO A 61 -21.04 14.49 76.76
CA PRO A 61 -21.73 13.28 77.18
C PRO A 61 -23.07 13.66 77.82
N GLY A 62 -24.19 13.28 77.19
CA GLY A 62 -25.55 13.53 77.69
C GLY A 62 -26.42 14.44 76.83
N ALA A 63 -25.95 14.95 75.69
CA ALA A 63 -26.80 15.75 74.78
C ALA A 63 -27.82 14.85 74.03
N GLU A 64 -29.03 14.73 74.58
CA GLU A 64 -30.17 14.08 73.95
C GLU A 64 -30.57 14.79 72.66
N ALA A 65 -30.38 14.15 71.49
CA ALA A 65 -31.19 14.20 70.25
C ALA A 65 -31.15 15.36 69.19
N PRO A 66 -31.12 16.70 69.42
CA PRO A 66 -31.32 17.68 68.34
C PRO A 66 -30.07 17.86 67.47
N GLN A 67 -28.89 17.43 67.92
CA GLN A 67 -27.66 17.53 67.14
C GLN A 67 -27.61 16.53 65.96
N ARG A 68 -28.36 15.41 66.03
CA ARG A 68 -28.43 14.45 64.92
C ARG A 68 -29.19 15.00 63.72
N ALA A 69 -30.17 15.88 63.94
CA ALA A 69 -30.93 16.51 62.86
C ALA A 69 -30.04 17.48 62.06
N VAL A 70 -29.28 18.34 62.76
CA VAL A 70 -28.36 19.31 62.13
C VAL A 70 -27.26 18.62 61.33
N VAL A 71 -26.69 17.52 61.84
CA VAL A 71 -25.67 16.74 61.12
C VAL A 71 -26.26 16.08 59.87
N ARG A 72 -27.49 15.54 59.94
CA ARG A 72 -28.18 14.97 58.77
C ARG A 72 -28.50 16.02 57.72
N GLU A 73 -28.90 17.23 58.12
CA GLU A 73 -29.21 18.32 57.21
C GLU A 73 -27.95 18.81 56.48
N ARG A 74 -26.84 19.04 57.20
CA ARG A 74 -25.55 19.38 56.59
C ARG A 74 -25.00 18.31 55.66
N MET A 75 -25.22 17.03 55.99
CA MET A 75 -24.82 15.92 55.12
C MET A 75 -25.64 15.92 53.82
N ARG A 76 -26.95 16.19 53.89
CA ARG A 76 -27.81 16.35 52.72
C ARG A 76 -27.44 17.57 51.86
N GLU A 77 -27.07 18.69 52.47
CA GLU A 77 -26.57 19.86 51.74
C GLU A 77 -25.24 19.58 51.03
N PHE A 78 -24.31 18.88 51.70
CA PHE A 78 -23.05 18.48 51.09
C PHE A 78 -23.26 17.51 49.92
N GLU A 79 -24.14 16.52 50.07
CA GLU A 79 -24.52 15.62 48.97
C GLU A 79 -25.16 16.37 47.80
N ARG A 80 -25.99 17.40 48.07
CA ARG A 80 -26.57 18.25 47.03
C ARG A 80 -25.49 19.04 46.29
N MET A 81 -24.56 19.64 47.02
CA MET A 81 -23.44 20.39 46.45
C MET A 81 -22.51 19.49 45.63
N GLN A 82 -22.26 18.25 46.07
CA GLN A 82 -21.50 17.28 45.28
C GLN A 82 -22.20 16.91 43.98
N ARG A 83 -23.50 16.58 44.03
CA ARG A 83 -24.29 16.29 42.82
C ARG A 83 -24.32 17.47 41.86
N GLU A 84 -24.43 18.69 42.36
CA GLU A 84 -24.37 19.90 41.54
C GLU A 84 -22.98 20.12 40.92
N SER A 85 -21.89 19.82 41.64
CA SER A 85 -20.53 19.92 41.09
C SER A 85 -20.22 18.84 40.06
N GLU A 86 -20.70 17.61 40.30
CA GLU A 86 -20.54 16.47 39.39
C GLU A 86 -21.35 16.71 38.12
N GLY A 87 -22.58 17.24 38.22
CA GLY A 87 -23.40 17.63 37.07
C GLY A 87 -22.72 18.70 36.21
N ARG A 88 -22.19 19.79 36.80
CA ARG A 88 -21.47 20.83 36.05
C ARG A 88 -20.17 20.33 35.41
N SER A 89 -19.48 19.39 36.06
CA SER A 89 -18.27 18.78 35.51
C SER A 89 -18.58 17.81 34.36
N GLN A 90 -19.74 17.15 34.39
CA GLN A 90 -20.16 16.24 33.34
C GLN A 90 -20.62 17.00 32.09
N ASP A 91 -21.38 18.09 32.27
CA ASP A 91 -21.83 18.95 31.17
C ASP A 91 -20.65 19.58 30.40
N THR A 92 -19.60 20.03 31.10
CA THR A 92 -18.42 20.59 30.45
C THR A 92 -17.60 19.53 29.70
N HIS A 93 -17.53 18.31 30.21
CA HIS A 93 -16.87 17.19 29.52
C HIS A 93 -17.63 16.76 28.26
N ASP A 94 -18.95 16.67 28.33
CA ASP A 94 -19.81 16.32 27.20
C ASP A 94 -19.77 17.40 26.11
N GLN A 95 -19.74 18.68 26.49
CA GLN A 95 -19.56 19.79 25.54
C GLN A 95 -18.19 19.71 24.84
N TRP A 96 -17.11 19.47 25.60
CA TRP A 96 -15.77 19.32 25.04
C TRP A 96 -15.67 18.11 24.09
N ALA A 97 -16.27 16.98 24.45
CA ALA A 97 -16.28 15.78 23.61
C ALA A 97 -17.01 16.02 22.28
N ARG A 98 -18.14 16.75 22.30
CA ARG A 98 -18.87 17.14 21.08
C ARG A 98 -18.07 18.12 20.22
N GLU A 99 -17.39 19.08 20.83
CA GLU A 99 -16.55 20.02 20.08
C GLU A 99 -15.35 19.32 19.44
N GLU A 100 -14.69 18.42 20.15
CA GLU A 100 -13.57 17.61 19.65
C GLU A 100 -14.03 16.69 18.51
N GLN A 101 -15.21 16.07 18.63
CA GLN A 101 -15.80 15.29 17.55
C GLN A 101 -16.07 16.17 16.32
N ARG A 102 -16.65 17.36 16.49
CA ARG A 102 -16.89 18.31 15.39
C ARG A 102 -15.58 18.73 14.71
N ARG A 103 -14.51 18.98 15.48
CA ARG A 103 -13.17 19.29 14.91
C ARG A 103 -12.61 18.15 14.08
N ARG A 104 -12.82 16.90 14.50
CA ARG A 104 -12.38 15.71 13.74
C ARG A 104 -13.17 15.54 12.44
N GLU A 105 -14.49 15.74 12.50
CA GLU A 105 -15.35 15.70 11.32
C GLU A 105 -15.00 16.82 10.32
N GLU A 106 -14.77 18.04 10.81
CA GLU A 106 -14.31 19.17 9.98
C GLU A 106 -12.91 18.92 9.38
N ALA A 107 -11.99 18.32 10.14
CA ALA A 107 -10.66 17.96 9.64
C ALA A 107 -10.73 16.87 8.56
N HIS A 108 -11.57 15.85 8.75
CA HIS A 108 -11.80 14.80 7.76
C HIS A 108 -12.42 15.39 6.48
N ALA A 109 -13.44 16.23 6.60
CA ALA A 109 -14.08 16.88 5.46
C ALA A 109 -13.12 17.79 4.68
N ARG A 110 -12.16 18.44 5.35
CA ARG A 110 -11.09 19.21 4.69
C ARG A 110 -10.12 18.30 3.94
N ALA A 111 -9.71 17.19 4.56
CA ALA A 111 -8.81 16.22 3.93
C ALA A 111 -9.43 15.59 2.68
N GLU A 112 -10.72 15.23 2.73
CA GLU A 112 -11.44 14.69 1.57
C GLU A 112 -11.51 15.69 0.40
N ARG A 113 -11.78 16.98 0.69
CA ARG A 113 -11.79 18.03 -0.34
C ARG A 113 -10.41 18.25 -0.96
N GLU A 114 -9.35 18.23 -0.15
CA GLU A 114 -7.97 18.37 -0.63
C GLU A 114 -7.54 17.17 -1.49
N GLU A 115 -7.97 15.96 -1.14
CA GLU A 115 -7.73 14.76 -1.95
C GLU A 115 -8.50 14.81 -3.27
N GLU A 116 -9.76 15.23 -3.26
CA GLU A 116 -10.56 15.42 -4.47
C GLU A 116 -9.94 16.49 -5.39
N GLU A 117 -9.47 17.61 -4.85
CA GLU A 117 -8.78 18.66 -5.61
C GLU A 117 -7.46 18.14 -6.23
N ARG A 118 -6.68 17.37 -5.47
CA ARG A 118 -5.46 16.72 -5.99
C ARG A 118 -5.78 15.71 -7.08
N GLN A 119 -6.89 14.98 -6.97
CA GLN A 119 -7.31 14.04 -7.99
C GLN A 119 -7.71 14.75 -9.27
N ARG A 120 -8.54 15.82 -9.17
CA ARG A 120 -8.92 16.65 -10.31
C ARG A 120 -7.70 17.27 -11.00
N ALA A 121 -6.74 17.79 -10.23
CA ALA A 121 -5.50 18.34 -10.78
C ALA A 121 -4.67 17.29 -11.56
N ARG A 122 -4.62 16.04 -11.07
CA ARG A 122 -3.95 14.94 -11.79
C ARG A 122 -4.67 14.56 -13.07
N GLU A 123 -6.00 14.50 -13.03
CA GLU A 123 -6.83 14.21 -14.21
C GLU A 123 -6.70 15.31 -15.27
N GLU A 124 -6.71 16.59 -14.87
CA GLU A 124 -6.46 17.73 -15.77
C GLU A 124 -5.05 17.67 -16.39
N GLN A 125 -4.03 17.36 -15.58
CA GLN A 125 -2.66 17.20 -16.08
C GLN A 125 -2.55 16.06 -17.10
N GLN A 126 -3.18 14.91 -16.84
CA GLN A 126 -3.21 13.79 -17.78
C GLN A 126 -3.95 14.14 -19.07
N GLN A 127 -5.06 14.88 -18.99
CA GLN A 127 -5.79 15.35 -20.17
C GLN A 127 -4.95 16.33 -21.00
N GLN A 128 -4.21 17.24 -20.36
CA GLN A 128 -3.30 18.16 -21.05
C GLN A 128 -2.17 17.40 -21.75
N GLU A 129 -1.56 16.41 -21.08
CA GLU A 129 -0.51 15.59 -21.67
C GLU A 129 -1.04 14.76 -22.86
N GLN A 130 -2.25 14.19 -22.76
CA GLN A 130 -2.89 13.49 -23.86
C GLN A 130 -3.17 14.41 -25.05
N ARG A 131 -3.65 15.63 -24.81
CA ARG A 131 -3.87 16.62 -25.87
C ARG A 131 -2.56 17.03 -26.53
N ALA A 132 -1.51 17.27 -25.75
CA ALA A 132 -0.18 17.60 -26.28
C ALA A 132 0.38 16.45 -27.13
N ARG A 133 0.24 15.20 -26.69
CA ARG A 133 0.65 14.02 -27.47
C ARG A 133 -0.15 13.88 -28.78
N GLN A 134 -1.45 14.13 -28.75
CA GLN A 134 -2.29 14.10 -29.95
C GLN A 134 -1.94 15.21 -30.94
N GLU A 135 -1.59 16.41 -30.44
CA GLU A 135 -1.16 17.52 -31.27
C GLU A 135 0.21 17.25 -31.90
N GLU A 136 1.15 16.71 -31.13
CA GLU A 136 2.47 16.28 -31.63
C GLU A 136 2.33 15.18 -32.70
N GLU A 137 1.48 14.18 -32.47
CA GLU A 137 1.21 13.11 -33.45
C GLU A 137 0.59 13.67 -34.74
N ARG A 138 -0.34 14.63 -34.63
CA ARG A 138 -0.93 15.31 -35.79
C ARG A 138 0.11 16.13 -36.55
N ALA A 139 0.98 16.85 -35.85
CA ALA A 139 2.06 17.61 -36.46
C ALA A 139 3.04 16.69 -37.20
N GLN A 140 3.40 15.54 -36.60
CA GLN A 140 4.24 14.53 -37.25
C GLN A 140 3.57 13.94 -38.50
N GLN A 141 2.27 13.61 -38.44
CA GLN A 141 1.54 13.12 -39.61
C GLN A 141 1.42 14.16 -40.73
N GLU A 142 1.25 15.43 -40.38
CA GLU A 142 1.21 16.52 -41.36
C GLU A 142 2.58 16.76 -41.99
N GLU A 143 3.65 16.72 -41.19
CA GLU A 143 5.02 16.80 -41.70
C GLU A 143 5.36 15.61 -42.62
N GLU A 144 4.99 14.39 -42.24
CA GLU A 144 5.19 13.21 -43.09
C GLU A 144 4.40 13.32 -44.40
N ARG A 145 3.14 13.79 -44.35
CA ARG A 145 2.35 14.06 -45.57
C ARG A 145 3.00 15.12 -46.44
N ALA A 146 3.49 16.20 -45.85
CA ALA A 146 4.19 17.26 -46.59
C ALA A 146 5.50 16.74 -47.21
N GLN A 147 6.24 15.88 -46.52
CA GLN A 147 7.44 15.23 -47.06
C GLN A 147 7.10 14.28 -48.20
N ARG A 148 6.07 13.44 -48.06
CA ARG A 148 5.57 12.55 -49.13
C ARG A 148 5.10 13.35 -50.34
N GLU A 149 4.41 14.46 -50.13
CA GLU A 149 3.94 15.31 -51.22
C GLU A 149 5.12 16.01 -51.93
N ARG A 150 6.11 16.51 -51.19
CA ARG A 150 7.35 17.05 -51.76
C ARG A 150 8.09 16.01 -52.58
N PHE A 151 8.23 14.80 -52.04
CA PHE A 151 8.85 13.68 -52.73
C PHE A 151 8.08 13.32 -54.02
N HIS A 152 6.74 13.25 -53.96
CA HIS A 152 5.92 13.01 -55.15
C HIS A 152 6.06 14.11 -56.19
N ARG A 153 6.04 15.39 -55.79
CA ARG A 153 6.24 16.52 -56.72
C ARG A 153 7.61 16.48 -57.38
N GLU A 154 8.66 16.14 -56.62
CA GLU A 154 10.01 16.03 -57.16
C GLU A 154 10.12 14.84 -58.14
N ASN A 155 9.48 13.73 -57.83
CA ASN A 155 9.44 12.55 -58.70
C ASN A 155 8.64 12.82 -59.99
N ASP A 156 7.46 13.45 -59.89
CA ASP A 156 6.66 13.86 -61.05
C ASP A 156 7.40 14.90 -61.92
N TRP A 157 8.12 15.83 -61.28
CA TRP A 157 8.98 16.78 -61.99
C TRP A 157 10.11 16.06 -62.73
N GLN A 158 10.80 15.11 -62.09
CA GLN A 158 11.83 14.30 -62.74
C GLN A 158 11.26 13.47 -63.90
N TRP A 159 10.06 12.89 -63.73
CA TRP A 159 9.46 12.05 -64.75
C TRP A 159 9.00 12.87 -65.97
N SER A 160 8.36 14.02 -65.73
CA SER A 160 8.00 14.94 -66.82
C SER A 160 9.23 15.48 -67.56
N TYR A 161 10.33 15.77 -66.84
CA TYR A 161 11.61 16.17 -67.43
C TYR A 161 12.21 15.05 -68.30
N GLN A 162 12.16 13.80 -67.83
CA GLN A 162 12.67 12.64 -68.58
C GLN A 162 11.85 12.36 -69.85
N ARG A 163 10.52 12.52 -69.81
CA ARG A 163 9.65 12.38 -71.00
C ARG A 163 9.91 13.43 -72.08
N GLN A 164 10.26 14.65 -71.68
CA GLN A 164 10.60 15.72 -72.64
C GLN A 164 12.03 15.59 -73.18
N ARG A 165 12.87 14.78 -72.53
CA ARG A 165 14.19 14.47 -73.03
C ARG A 165 14.03 13.60 -74.28
N PRO A 166 14.48 14.05 -75.47
CA PRO A 166 14.40 13.23 -76.67
C PRO A 166 15.09 11.89 -76.38
N PRO A 167 14.50 10.75 -76.78
CA PRO A 167 15.03 9.43 -76.44
C PRO A 167 16.51 9.41 -76.84
N PRO A 168 17.41 9.06 -75.91
CA PRO A 168 18.82 9.01 -76.23
C PRO A 168 18.97 8.05 -77.41
N ARG A 169 19.57 8.52 -78.51
CA ARG A 169 19.86 7.71 -79.71
C ARG A 169 20.77 6.49 -79.42
N ASN A 170 21.16 6.28 -78.15
CA ASN A 170 21.97 5.19 -77.67
C ASN A 170 21.22 4.35 -76.61
N PRO A 171 20.77 3.12 -76.95
CA PRO A 171 20.08 2.22 -76.02
C PRO A 171 20.93 1.73 -74.83
N GLY A 172 22.23 2.04 -74.78
CA GLY A 172 23.13 1.61 -73.70
C GLY A 172 23.07 2.41 -72.39
N GLN A 173 22.46 3.60 -72.35
CA GLN A 173 22.48 4.46 -71.16
C GLN A 173 21.29 4.22 -70.19
N GLY A 174 20.12 3.79 -70.69
CA GLY A 174 18.94 3.53 -69.85
C GLY A 174 19.10 2.28 -68.96
N ALA A 175 19.81 1.26 -69.45
CA ALA A 175 20.11 0.07 -68.67
C ALA A 175 20.97 0.39 -67.43
N ARG A 176 21.93 1.30 -67.54
CA ARG A 176 22.79 1.73 -66.43
C ARG A 176 22.02 2.47 -65.34
N GLN A 177 21.05 3.32 -65.71
CA GLN A 177 20.24 4.06 -64.73
C GLN A 177 19.28 3.14 -63.98
N ALA A 178 18.66 2.18 -64.68
CA ALA A 178 17.78 1.19 -64.04
C ALA A 178 18.56 0.23 -63.12
N GLU A 179 19.80 -0.09 -63.46
CA GLU A 179 20.71 -0.89 -62.60
C GLU A 179 21.12 -0.09 -61.35
N GLU A 180 21.51 1.17 -61.51
CA GLU A 180 21.86 2.06 -60.39
C GLU A 180 20.67 2.29 -59.44
N GLU A 181 19.45 2.45 -59.97
CA GLU A 181 18.25 2.60 -59.13
C GLU A 181 17.90 1.31 -58.38
N ARG A 182 18.08 0.14 -59.01
CA ARG A 182 17.94 -1.16 -58.33
C ARG A 182 18.99 -1.34 -57.25
N GLU A 183 20.24 -0.93 -57.48
CA GLU A 183 21.29 -0.96 -56.46
C GLU A 183 20.95 -0.05 -55.28
N ARG A 184 20.45 1.17 -55.53
CA ARG A 184 20.03 2.10 -54.46
C ARG A 184 18.87 1.54 -53.64
N GLN A 185 17.86 0.95 -54.28
CA GLN A 185 16.74 0.32 -53.58
C GLN A 185 17.19 -0.90 -52.75
N GLN A 186 18.08 -1.74 -53.28
CA GLN A 186 18.65 -2.87 -52.54
C GLN A 186 19.51 -2.39 -51.36
N GLU A 187 20.31 -1.34 -51.54
CA GLU A 187 21.12 -0.79 -50.47
C GLU A 187 20.25 -0.18 -49.36
N GLN A 188 19.19 0.54 -49.72
CA GLN A 188 18.26 1.11 -48.75
C GLN A 188 17.51 0.02 -47.96
N ALA A 189 16.98 -1.00 -48.64
CA ALA A 189 16.34 -2.15 -47.99
C ALA A 189 17.30 -2.87 -47.04
N ARG A 190 18.58 -3.02 -47.43
CA ARG A 190 19.61 -3.63 -46.59
C ARG A 190 19.91 -2.78 -45.35
N ARG A 191 19.98 -1.45 -45.49
CA ARG A 191 20.19 -0.52 -44.38
C ARG A 191 19.02 -0.55 -43.39
N GLU A 192 17.79 -0.57 -43.88
CA GLU A 192 16.58 -0.66 -43.04
C GLU A 192 16.53 -1.99 -42.28
N GLN A 193 16.80 -3.11 -42.95
CA GLN A 193 16.85 -4.43 -42.30
C GLN A 193 17.96 -4.51 -41.25
N GLU A 194 19.13 -3.93 -41.53
CA GLU A 194 20.23 -3.87 -40.56
C GLU A 194 19.89 -2.99 -39.36
N GLN A 195 19.26 -1.83 -39.57
CA GLN A 195 18.80 -0.96 -38.49
C GLN A 195 17.75 -1.65 -37.61
N ALA A 196 16.76 -2.32 -38.21
CA ALA A 196 15.77 -3.09 -37.48
C ALA A 196 16.43 -4.19 -36.63
N ARG A 197 17.38 -4.94 -37.20
CA ARG A 197 18.13 -5.98 -36.48
C ARG A 197 18.96 -5.39 -35.33
N ARG A 198 19.60 -4.23 -35.54
CA ARG A 198 20.36 -3.54 -34.49
C ARG A 198 19.46 -3.04 -33.37
N ALA A 199 18.30 -2.46 -33.70
CA ALA A 199 17.33 -1.98 -32.71
C ALA A 199 16.76 -3.14 -31.89
N GLU A 200 16.46 -4.28 -32.51
CA GLU A 200 16.01 -5.49 -31.81
C GLU A 200 17.09 -6.05 -30.89
N ALA A 201 18.32 -6.18 -31.39
CA ALA A 201 19.46 -6.65 -30.59
C ALA A 201 19.75 -5.71 -29.41
N GLU A 202 19.60 -4.40 -29.58
CA GLU A 202 19.74 -3.43 -28.50
C GLU A 202 18.61 -3.57 -27.47
N ARG A 203 17.35 -3.75 -27.91
CA ARG A 203 16.23 -4.03 -27.00
C ARG A 203 16.51 -5.30 -26.19
N GLN A 204 16.94 -6.38 -26.82
CA GLN A 204 17.30 -7.63 -26.13
C GLN A 204 18.44 -7.43 -25.12
N ARG A 205 19.47 -6.62 -25.46
CA ARG A 205 20.57 -6.31 -24.54
C ARG A 205 20.13 -5.47 -23.34
N ARG A 206 19.31 -4.44 -23.55
CA ARG A 206 18.75 -3.61 -22.47
C ARG A 206 17.92 -4.47 -21.53
N GLN A 207 17.06 -5.32 -22.09
CA GLN A 207 16.26 -6.29 -21.34
C GLN A 207 17.12 -7.25 -20.51
N ALA A 208 18.19 -7.81 -21.08
CA ALA A 208 19.10 -8.69 -20.36
C ALA A 208 19.86 -7.97 -19.23
N THR A 209 20.17 -6.68 -19.41
CA THR A 209 20.86 -5.86 -18.40
C THR A 209 19.93 -5.53 -17.24
N GLU A 210 18.68 -5.14 -17.54
CA GLU A 210 17.66 -4.84 -16.53
C GLU A 210 17.31 -6.08 -15.69
N ASP A 211 17.22 -7.26 -16.31
CA ASP A 211 16.96 -8.51 -15.57
C ASP A 211 18.09 -8.88 -14.59
N GLN A 212 19.28 -8.30 -14.77
CA GLN A 212 20.43 -8.47 -13.90
C GLN A 212 20.53 -7.37 -12.82
N ASP A 213 19.70 -6.32 -12.88
CA ASP A 213 19.71 -5.25 -11.89
C ASP A 213 19.31 -5.81 -10.50
N PRO A 214 20.24 -5.78 -9.52
CA PRO A 214 19.97 -6.26 -8.18
C PRO A 214 18.81 -5.49 -7.53
N GLN A 215 18.72 -4.17 -7.73
CA GLN A 215 17.69 -3.35 -7.09
C GLN A 215 16.31 -3.69 -7.62
N PHE A 216 16.18 -3.85 -8.94
CA PHE A 216 14.94 -4.30 -9.56
C PHE A 216 14.48 -5.67 -9.02
N ARG A 217 15.39 -6.64 -8.87
CA ARG A 217 15.06 -7.94 -8.26
C ARG A 217 14.63 -7.82 -6.80
N ALA A 218 15.30 -6.99 -6.01
CA ALA A 218 14.93 -6.75 -4.62
C ALA A 218 13.52 -6.14 -4.51
N ARG A 219 13.16 -5.19 -5.38
CA ARG A 219 11.80 -4.63 -5.45
C ARG A 219 10.76 -5.68 -5.85
N CYS A 220 11.06 -6.52 -6.84
CA CYS A 220 10.16 -7.61 -7.24
C CYS A 220 9.92 -8.60 -6.09
N LEU A 221 10.97 -8.96 -5.34
CA LEU A 221 10.86 -9.82 -4.17
C LEU A 221 10.00 -9.17 -3.07
N GLN A 222 10.24 -7.89 -2.76
CA GLN A 222 9.45 -7.19 -1.74
C GLN A 222 7.97 -7.14 -2.13
N ARG A 223 7.67 -6.73 -3.36
CA ARG A 223 6.30 -6.71 -3.90
C ARG A 223 5.62 -8.07 -3.81
N TYR A 224 6.35 -9.14 -4.11
CA TYR A 224 5.84 -10.51 -3.96
C TYR A 224 5.50 -10.83 -2.50
N LEU A 225 6.37 -10.47 -1.55
CA LEU A 225 6.14 -10.70 -0.12
C LEU A 225 4.95 -9.90 0.40
N ASP A 226 4.81 -8.64 -0.01
CA ASP A 226 3.68 -7.78 0.37
C ASP A 226 2.37 -8.36 -0.18
N LYS A 227 2.34 -8.78 -1.46
CA LYS A 227 1.18 -9.48 -2.02
C LYS A 227 0.88 -10.79 -1.30
N CYS A 228 1.89 -11.53 -0.86
CA CYS A 228 1.70 -12.76 -0.08
C CYS A 228 1.01 -12.47 1.25
N GLU A 229 1.41 -11.41 1.94
CA GLU A 229 0.80 -11.02 3.22
C GLU A 229 -0.67 -10.62 3.03
N ILE A 230 -0.96 -9.81 2.02
CA ILE A 230 -2.34 -9.41 1.69
C ILE A 230 -3.15 -10.66 1.34
N PHE A 231 -2.66 -11.51 0.43
CA PHE A 231 -3.33 -12.71 -0.03
C PHE A 231 -3.66 -13.71 1.09
N ASP A 232 -2.78 -13.84 2.09
CA ASP A 232 -3.02 -14.73 3.23
C ASP A 232 -4.03 -14.16 4.24
N LYS A 233 -4.21 -12.85 4.31
CA LYS A 233 -5.23 -12.19 5.15
C LYS A 233 -6.60 -12.10 4.46
N THR A 234 -6.64 -12.14 3.13
CA THR A 234 -7.87 -12.00 2.36
C THR A 234 -8.78 -13.21 2.53
N VAL A 235 -10.04 -12.95 2.91
CA VAL A 235 -11.12 -13.94 2.90
C VAL A 235 -11.79 -13.91 1.52
N PHE A 236 -11.53 -14.94 0.72
CA PHE A 236 -12.14 -15.09 -0.60
C PHE A 236 -13.58 -15.58 -0.48
N SER A 237 -14.51 -14.90 -1.15
CA SER A 237 -15.93 -15.23 -1.13
C SER A 237 -16.57 -14.87 -2.47
N SER A 238 -17.80 -15.33 -2.72
CA SER A 238 -18.55 -14.92 -3.91
C SER A 238 -18.87 -13.42 -3.96
N ARG A 239 -18.83 -12.72 -2.81
CA ARG A 239 -19.02 -11.26 -2.72
C ARG A 239 -17.74 -10.48 -2.96
N SER A 240 -16.58 -11.13 -2.83
CA SER A 240 -15.25 -10.58 -3.03
C SER A 240 -14.54 -11.41 -4.09
N PRO A 241 -14.94 -11.28 -5.37
CA PRO A 241 -14.44 -12.15 -6.42
C PRO A 241 -12.92 -12.02 -6.52
N ASN A 242 -12.25 -13.16 -6.52
CA ASN A 242 -10.81 -13.20 -6.75
C ASN A 242 -10.52 -12.95 -8.23
N ASN A 243 -9.35 -12.40 -8.52
CA ASN A 243 -8.87 -12.22 -9.89
C ASN A 243 -7.46 -12.81 -10.02
N PHE A 244 -7.03 -13.03 -11.25
CA PHE A 244 -5.71 -13.60 -11.53
C PHE A 244 -4.57 -12.72 -10.95
N SER A 245 -4.71 -11.40 -11.00
CA SER A 245 -3.70 -10.42 -10.58
C SER A 245 -3.49 -10.30 -9.06
N LEU A 246 -4.48 -10.70 -8.26
CA LEU A 246 -4.46 -10.69 -6.80
C LEU A 246 -3.67 -11.88 -6.22
N ILE A 247 -3.50 -12.95 -6.99
CA ILE A 247 -2.68 -14.08 -6.59
C ILE A 247 -1.19 -13.65 -6.62
N PRO A 248 -0.41 -13.91 -5.55
CA PRO A 248 0.97 -13.48 -5.46
C PRO A 248 1.87 -14.38 -6.32
N TRP A 249 1.87 -14.21 -7.63
CA TRP A 249 2.69 -15.00 -8.54
C TRP A 249 4.19 -14.69 -8.35
N PRO A 250 5.06 -15.72 -8.19
CA PRO A 250 6.49 -15.53 -8.04
C PRO A 250 7.17 -15.32 -9.40
N VAL A 251 6.89 -14.19 -10.05
CA VAL A 251 7.45 -13.82 -11.35
C VAL A 251 8.04 -12.41 -11.31
N ILE A 252 9.08 -12.19 -12.12
CA ILE A 252 9.72 -10.88 -12.27
C ILE A 252 8.98 -10.12 -13.39
N LEU A 253 8.24 -9.07 -13.03
CA LEU A 253 7.58 -8.20 -14.00
C LEU A 253 8.33 -6.88 -14.14
N ARG A 254 8.73 -6.54 -15.37
CA ARG A 254 9.43 -5.29 -15.71
C ARG A 254 8.56 -4.05 -15.58
N VAL A 255 7.30 -4.16 -16.01
CA VAL A 255 6.31 -3.10 -15.86
C VAL A 255 5.48 -3.37 -14.62
N GLU A 256 5.20 -2.34 -13.84
CA GLU A 256 4.18 -2.39 -12.80
C GLU A 256 2.82 -2.58 -13.48
N GLY A 257 2.43 -3.84 -13.63
CA GLY A 257 1.26 -4.22 -14.40
C GLY A 257 0.58 -5.47 -13.86
N THR A 258 -0.54 -5.79 -14.49
CA THR A 258 -1.28 -7.03 -14.26
C THR A 258 -0.48 -8.21 -14.80
N VAL A 259 -0.23 -9.20 -13.95
CA VAL A 259 0.37 -10.47 -14.37
C VAL A 259 -0.61 -11.18 -15.30
N SER A 260 -0.17 -11.57 -16.49
CA SER A 260 -0.96 -12.39 -17.40
C SER A 260 -0.67 -13.88 -17.18
N PRO A 261 -1.59 -14.79 -17.55
CA PRO A 261 -1.31 -16.23 -17.49
C PRO A 261 -0.07 -16.66 -18.27
N GLY A 262 0.21 -16.01 -19.42
CA GLY A 262 1.38 -16.30 -20.24
C GLY A 262 2.72 -15.96 -19.58
N ASP A 263 2.71 -15.11 -18.56
CA ASP A 263 3.93 -14.76 -17.80
C ASP A 263 4.34 -15.87 -16.82
N ILE A 264 3.43 -16.80 -16.50
CA ILE A 264 3.67 -17.90 -15.54
C ILE A 264 4.32 -19.09 -16.25
N THR A 265 5.56 -18.89 -16.67
CA THR A 265 6.40 -19.95 -17.26
C THR A 265 7.35 -20.55 -16.21
N PRO A 266 7.77 -21.81 -16.38
CA PRO A 266 8.81 -22.40 -15.52
C PRO A 266 10.08 -21.54 -15.46
N GLU A 267 10.48 -20.94 -16.58
CA GLU A 267 11.67 -20.11 -16.70
C GLU A 267 11.56 -18.85 -15.84
N ASN A 268 10.42 -18.15 -15.89
CA ASN A 268 10.20 -16.94 -15.10
C ASN A 268 10.13 -17.23 -13.60
N VAL A 269 9.51 -18.35 -13.21
CA VAL A 269 9.46 -18.76 -11.79
C VAL A 269 10.84 -19.20 -11.30
N ARG A 270 11.63 -19.90 -12.12
CA ARG A 270 13.04 -20.24 -11.80
C ARG A 270 13.89 -18.98 -11.65
N LEU A 271 13.75 -18.04 -12.58
CA LEU A 271 14.49 -16.78 -12.56
C LEU A 271 14.16 -15.96 -11.30
N PHE A 272 12.90 -15.97 -10.86
CA PHE A 272 12.48 -15.34 -9.61
C PHE A 272 13.14 -15.98 -8.38
N PHE A 273 13.21 -17.31 -8.33
CA PHE A 273 13.84 -18.05 -7.24
C PHE A 273 15.33 -18.35 -7.42
N ASP A 274 15.98 -17.73 -8.42
CA ASP A 274 17.40 -17.92 -8.67
C ASP A 274 18.20 -17.57 -7.41
N SER A 275 18.73 -18.62 -6.79
CA SER A 275 19.39 -18.54 -5.49
C SER A 275 20.60 -17.61 -5.53
N THR A 276 21.27 -17.47 -6.68
CA THR A 276 22.44 -16.59 -6.80
C THR A 276 22.05 -15.12 -6.66
N ALA A 277 20.90 -14.74 -7.21
CA ALA A 277 20.37 -13.40 -7.11
C ALA A 277 19.74 -13.14 -5.74
N LEU A 278 18.97 -14.08 -5.20
CA LEU A 278 18.35 -13.93 -3.89
C LEU A 278 19.38 -13.89 -2.75
N ARG A 279 20.50 -14.62 -2.88
CA ARG A 279 21.61 -14.61 -1.90
C ARG A 279 22.27 -13.25 -1.72
N ARG A 280 22.07 -12.30 -2.65
CA ARG A 280 22.53 -10.92 -2.50
C ARG A 280 21.75 -10.13 -1.43
N PHE A 281 20.52 -10.57 -1.12
CA PHE A 281 19.59 -9.84 -0.23
C PHE A 281 19.11 -10.66 0.96
N LYS A 282 19.19 -11.99 0.86
CA LYS A 282 18.63 -12.93 1.83
C LYS A 282 19.62 -14.03 2.16
N THR A 283 19.62 -14.44 3.42
CA THR A 283 20.38 -15.61 3.88
C THR A 283 19.80 -16.89 3.29
N GLU A 284 20.61 -17.95 3.19
CA GLU A 284 20.14 -19.26 2.70
C GLU A 284 18.94 -19.79 3.51
N ARG A 285 18.93 -19.54 4.82
CA ARG A 285 17.82 -19.91 5.71
C ARG A 285 16.54 -19.17 5.34
N GLU A 286 16.60 -17.86 5.09
CA GLU A 286 15.43 -17.09 4.65
C GLU A 286 14.92 -17.55 3.29
N ILE A 287 15.82 -17.83 2.34
CA ILE A 287 15.45 -18.37 1.02
C ILE A 287 14.70 -19.70 1.16
N LYS A 288 15.20 -20.62 2.01
CA LYS A 288 14.51 -21.89 2.31
C LYS A 288 13.12 -21.66 2.92
N VAL A 289 12.98 -20.67 3.82
CA VAL A 289 11.68 -20.31 4.42
C VAL A 289 10.74 -19.75 3.36
N ILE A 290 11.22 -18.87 2.48
CA ILE A 290 10.43 -18.31 1.37
C ILE A 290 9.94 -19.44 0.47
N LEU A 291 10.83 -20.33 0.00
CA LEU A 291 10.47 -21.46 -0.84
C LEU A 291 9.45 -22.41 -0.18
N LYS A 292 9.64 -22.71 1.12
CA LYS A 292 8.69 -23.53 1.89
C LYS A 292 7.32 -22.85 2.00
N ASN A 293 7.28 -21.56 2.27
CA ASN A 293 6.04 -20.79 2.37
C ASN A 293 5.34 -20.69 1.02
N THR A 294 6.09 -20.46 -0.06
CA THR A 294 5.57 -20.49 -1.43
C THR A 294 4.95 -21.85 -1.75
N ALA A 295 5.68 -22.96 -1.51
CA ALA A 295 5.17 -24.30 -1.77
C ALA A 295 3.88 -24.60 -0.98
N ARG A 296 3.80 -24.17 0.29
CA ARG A 296 2.57 -24.30 1.09
C ARG A 296 1.44 -23.43 0.54
N ARG A 297 1.75 -22.20 0.09
CA ARG A 297 0.75 -21.26 -0.43
C ARG A 297 0.14 -21.79 -1.72
N PHE A 298 0.97 -22.31 -2.62
CA PHE A 298 0.58 -22.91 -3.89
C PHE A 298 0.23 -24.39 -3.79
N HIS A 299 -0.20 -24.89 -2.62
CA HIS A 299 -0.60 -26.29 -2.49
C HIS A 299 -1.85 -26.59 -3.35
N PRO A 300 -1.93 -27.72 -4.08
CA PRO A 300 -3.06 -28.02 -4.97
C PRO A 300 -4.41 -28.07 -4.24
N ASP A 301 -4.43 -28.50 -2.99
CA ASP A 301 -5.65 -28.48 -2.16
C ASP A 301 -6.20 -27.07 -1.91
N ARG A 302 -5.37 -26.00 -1.92
CA ARG A 302 -5.86 -24.61 -1.76
C ARG A 302 -6.47 -24.06 -3.06
N PHE A 303 -6.01 -24.58 -4.19
CA PHE A 303 -6.42 -24.15 -5.54
C PHE A 303 -7.32 -25.17 -6.25
N SER A 304 -7.93 -26.09 -5.50
CA SER A 304 -8.92 -27.01 -6.05
C SER A 304 -10.20 -26.22 -6.45
N PRO A 305 -10.94 -26.63 -7.51
CA PRO A 305 -12.09 -25.89 -8.02
C PRO A 305 -13.17 -25.56 -6.98
N ASN A 306 -13.32 -26.41 -5.96
CA ASN A 306 -14.30 -26.27 -4.89
C ASN A 306 -13.84 -25.36 -3.74
N ARG A 307 -12.63 -24.80 -3.80
CA ARG A 307 -12.07 -23.97 -2.72
C ARG A 307 -12.34 -22.49 -2.96
N PRO A 308 -12.38 -21.67 -1.89
CA PRO A 308 -12.72 -20.25 -2.01
C PRO A 308 -11.83 -19.45 -2.98
N VAL A 309 -10.55 -19.77 -3.10
CA VAL A 309 -9.61 -19.03 -3.97
C VAL A 309 -9.97 -19.13 -5.44
N VAL A 310 -10.32 -20.33 -5.92
CA VAL A 310 -10.70 -20.59 -7.32
C VAL A 310 -12.20 -20.45 -7.52
N GLY A 311 -13.01 -20.88 -6.53
CA GLY A 311 -14.46 -20.78 -6.57
C GLY A 311 -15.01 -19.36 -6.51
N SER A 312 -14.23 -18.37 -6.05
CA SER A 312 -14.60 -16.95 -6.11
C SER A 312 -14.26 -16.28 -7.45
N ILE A 313 -13.57 -16.96 -8.37
CA ILE A 313 -13.30 -16.46 -9.72
C ILE A 313 -14.50 -16.81 -10.60
N HIS A 314 -15.23 -15.79 -11.07
CA HIS A 314 -16.45 -16.01 -11.86
C HIS A 314 -16.16 -16.56 -13.27
N ASP A 315 -15.13 -16.02 -13.92
CA ASP A 315 -14.74 -16.44 -15.26
C ASP A 315 -14.19 -17.87 -15.26
N LEU A 316 -14.70 -18.69 -16.18
CA LEU A 316 -14.29 -20.09 -16.35
C LEU A 316 -12.89 -20.20 -16.97
N GLU A 317 -12.55 -19.29 -17.90
CA GLU A 317 -11.25 -19.28 -18.56
C GLU A 317 -10.15 -18.86 -17.58
N ALA A 318 -10.37 -17.78 -16.82
CA ALA A 318 -9.48 -17.39 -15.73
C ALA A 318 -9.30 -18.49 -14.68
N ARG A 319 -10.34 -19.26 -14.35
CA ARG A 319 -10.21 -20.40 -13.42
C ARG A 319 -9.26 -21.47 -13.94
N ARG A 320 -9.41 -21.85 -15.22
CA ARG A 320 -8.50 -22.81 -15.87
C ARG A 320 -7.07 -22.29 -15.89
N ALA A 321 -6.88 -21.02 -16.29
CA ALA A 321 -5.59 -20.36 -16.31
C ALA A 321 -4.92 -20.35 -14.91
N VAL A 322 -5.67 -20.11 -13.83
CA VAL A 322 -5.14 -20.19 -12.46
C VAL A 322 -4.68 -21.61 -12.14
N THR A 323 -5.47 -22.64 -12.45
CA THR A 323 -5.11 -24.03 -12.16
C THR A 323 -3.84 -24.45 -12.91
N GLU A 324 -3.71 -24.09 -14.19
CA GLU A 324 -2.52 -24.36 -15.00
C GLU A 324 -1.29 -23.62 -14.48
N ALA A 325 -1.43 -22.33 -14.19
CA ALA A 325 -0.36 -21.51 -13.62
C ALA A 325 0.12 -22.02 -12.25
N VAL A 326 -0.81 -22.48 -11.39
CA VAL A 326 -0.47 -23.09 -10.09
C VAL A 326 0.36 -24.35 -10.27
N ASP A 327 0.00 -25.21 -11.23
CA ASP A 327 0.75 -26.44 -11.52
C ASP A 327 2.19 -26.13 -11.97
N VAL A 328 2.37 -25.14 -12.84
CA VAL A 328 3.70 -24.64 -13.25
C VAL A 328 4.52 -24.18 -12.04
N VAL A 329 3.92 -23.37 -11.16
CA VAL A 329 4.59 -22.86 -9.95
C VAL A 329 4.96 -24.00 -9.00
N ILE A 330 4.06 -24.95 -8.74
CA ILE A 330 4.33 -26.10 -7.86
C ILE A 330 5.52 -26.90 -8.36
N LYS A 331 5.48 -27.33 -9.64
CA LYS A 331 6.54 -28.13 -10.26
C LYS A 331 7.88 -27.41 -10.18
N THR A 332 7.87 -26.12 -10.50
CA THR A 332 9.09 -25.31 -10.52
C THR A 332 9.66 -25.06 -9.13
N VAL A 333 8.82 -24.71 -8.16
CA VAL A 333 9.26 -24.47 -6.78
C VAL A 333 9.83 -25.74 -6.15
N ASN A 334 9.28 -26.91 -6.46
CA ASN A 334 9.83 -28.19 -5.99
C ASN A 334 11.24 -28.44 -6.53
N VAL A 335 11.48 -28.17 -7.82
CA VAL A 335 12.83 -28.21 -8.42
C VAL A 335 13.78 -27.23 -7.71
N CYS A 336 13.35 -25.98 -7.48
CA CYS A 336 14.16 -24.98 -6.78
C CYS A 336 14.46 -25.34 -5.31
N ARG A 337 13.65 -26.20 -4.68
CA ARG A 337 13.90 -26.70 -3.32
C ARG A 337 14.94 -27.82 -3.27
N GLY A 338 15.32 -28.40 -4.42
CA GLY A 338 16.21 -29.55 -4.48
C GLY A 338 15.58 -30.83 -3.95
N VAL A 339 14.26 -31.01 -4.15
CA VAL A 339 13.53 -32.25 -3.85
C VAL A 339 13.55 -33.16 -5.07
#